data_AF-A0A1E1ISC0-F1
#
_entry.id   AF-A0A1E1ISC0-F1
#
_cell.length_a   1.000
_cell.length_b   1.000
_cell.length_c   1.000
_cell.angle_alpha   90.00
_cell.angle_beta   90.00
_cell.angle_gamma   90.00
#
_symmetry.space_group_name_H-M   'P 1'
#
loop_
_entity.id
_entity.type
_entity.pdbx_description
1 polymer ?
#
loop_
_entity_poly.entity_id
_entity_poly.type
_entity_poly.pdbx_seq_one_letter_code
_entity_poly.pdbx_strand_id
1 'polypeptide(L)'
;MAEKRYKLYELSRRDARRRPPLPETDLTDVVRLHELDRNTEENRRLIHRVVLPPRSQHNANTSLSAADKIHHDSDVVCYTFGGVPGLLLFPGVLSEAEQQRWCREAVLDYGDSEHHPNILSTHARAPQSTSCYQPPMRWATLGYSYEWTQKVYHRDRYSTFPSALRQRMCDLVSLVAEVRQDGFCCAYPDTYEPQTAIVNYYPVGSMMMCHQDVSEETLEQPLMSLSLGCSAVFLMGTQSREDAPHAFLLRSGDVAAFTGPSRAAFHSTPRILDDCPAYLTVPEDELTDAERSRYHHHAYCARPMPNGGFSRVDKASMTAEEQERYWRLCMRHMRVNINARQVYNVQCPFLFDAPHAMACGADTGTG
;
A
#
# COMPACT_ATOMS: atom_id res chain seq x y z
N MET A 1 4.71 22.10 -11.69
CA MET A 1 3.25 22.22 -11.46
C MET A 1 2.73 21.24 -10.41
N ALA A 2 3.46 20.16 -10.11
CA ALA A 2 3.08 19.15 -9.11
C ALA A 2 2.70 19.69 -7.73
N GLU A 3 3.47 20.63 -7.16
CA GLU A 3 3.17 21.16 -5.82
C GLU A 3 1.86 21.96 -5.78
N LYS A 4 1.57 22.74 -6.84
CA LYS A 4 0.31 23.49 -6.94
C LYS A 4 -0.87 22.53 -6.99
N ARG A 5 -0.76 21.46 -7.78
CA ARG A 5 -1.79 20.42 -7.92
C ARG A 5 -2.01 19.66 -6.62
N TYR A 6 -0.93 19.33 -5.90
CA TYR A 6 -0.97 18.69 -4.58
C TYR A 6 -1.83 19.51 -3.59
N LYS A 7 -1.58 20.81 -3.51
CA LYS A 7 -2.29 21.73 -2.59
C LYS A 7 -3.79 21.86 -2.86
N LEU A 8 -4.26 21.55 -4.08
CA LEU A 8 -5.70 21.57 -4.38
C LEU A 8 -6.47 20.46 -3.67
N TYR A 9 -5.81 19.33 -3.39
CA TYR A 9 -6.44 18.16 -2.81
C TYR A 9 -6.09 17.93 -1.35
N GLU A 10 -5.11 18.66 -0.81
CA GLU A 10 -4.59 18.40 0.53
C GLU A 10 -5.67 18.52 1.60
N LEU A 11 -5.72 17.55 2.50
CA LEU A 11 -6.56 17.60 3.69
C LEU A 11 -5.69 17.30 4.91
N SER A 12 -5.35 18.36 5.66
CA SER A 12 -4.47 18.22 6.81
C SER A 12 -5.13 17.42 7.94
N ARG A 13 -4.33 16.77 8.80
CA ARG A 13 -4.84 16.15 10.04
C ARG A 13 -5.60 17.12 10.94
N ARG A 14 -5.22 18.40 10.95
CA ARG A 14 -5.91 19.41 11.76
C ARG A 14 -7.32 19.63 11.23
N ASP A 15 -7.48 19.69 9.92
CA ASP A 15 -8.78 19.89 9.28
C ASP A 15 -9.62 18.63 9.37
N ALA A 16 -9.05 17.44 9.15
CA ALA A 16 -9.74 16.16 9.30
C ALA A 16 -10.33 15.93 10.71
N ARG A 17 -9.77 16.56 11.75
CA ARG A 17 -10.27 16.48 13.13
C ARG A 17 -11.39 17.49 13.44
N ARG A 18 -11.67 18.46 12.57
CA ARG A 18 -12.74 19.43 12.78
C ARG A 18 -14.09 18.76 12.57
N ARG A 19 -15.10 19.18 13.35
CA ARG A 19 -16.49 18.79 13.07
C ARG A 19 -16.90 19.36 11.70
N PRO A 20 -17.66 18.63 10.89
CA PRO A 20 -18.17 19.10 9.61
C PRO A 20 -18.88 20.47 9.71
N PRO A 21 -18.93 21.24 8.62
CA PRO A 21 -18.48 20.87 7.28
C PRO A 21 -16.98 21.13 7.07
N LEU A 22 -16.29 20.15 6.48
CA LEU A 22 -14.99 20.37 5.87
C LEU A 22 -15.17 21.24 4.61
N PRO A 23 -14.16 22.02 4.18
CA PRO A 23 -14.22 22.71 2.90
C PRO A 23 -14.53 21.70 1.79
N GLU A 24 -15.55 21.98 0.98
CA GLU A 24 -15.85 21.17 -0.19
C GLU A 24 -14.64 21.23 -1.13
N THR A 25 -14.14 20.07 -1.53
CA THR A 25 -13.03 19.97 -2.47
C THR A 25 -13.59 19.46 -3.76
N ASP A 26 -13.34 20.21 -4.83
CA ASP A 26 -13.72 19.79 -6.15
C ASP A 26 -12.91 18.56 -6.56
N LEU A 27 -13.61 17.45 -6.82
CA LEU A 27 -13.04 16.18 -7.27
C LEU A 27 -13.56 15.82 -8.67
N THR A 28 -14.04 16.81 -9.44
CA THR A 28 -14.66 16.61 -10.76
C THR A 28 -13.65 16.13 -11.79
N ASP A 29 -12.41 16.63 -11.72
CA ASP A 29 -11.31 16.31 -12.61
C ASP A 29 -10.46 15.11 -12.13
N VAL A 30 -10.81 14.49 -11.00
CA VAL A 30 -10.20 13.25 -10.53
C VAL A 30 -10.70 12.07 -11.37
N VAL A 31 -9.77 11.31 -11.93
CA VAL A 31 -10.04 10.12 -12.74
C VAL A 31 -10.72 9.04 -11.90
N ARG A 32 -11.86 8.52 -12.37
CA ARG A 32 -12.67 7.49 -11.71
C ARG A 32 -12.82 6.26 -12.60
N LEU A 33 -12.08 5.19 -12.29
CA LEU A 33 -12.09 3.99 -13.12
C LEU A 33 -13.28 3.05 -12.84
N HIS A 34 -13.88 3.15 -11.65
CA HIS A 34 -15.09 2.42 -11.27
C HIS A 34 -16.38 3.07 -11.81
N GLU A 35 -16.31 4.33 -12.22
CA GLU A 35 -17.45 5.16 -12.64
C GLU A 35 -17.04 5.96 -13.88
N LEU A 36 -16.83 5.25 -15.01
CA LEU A 36 -16.25 5.84 -16.23
C LEU A 36 -17.10 7.01 -16.77
N ASP A 37 -18.41 6.92 -16.63
CA ASP A 37 -19.39 7.94 -17.01
C ASP A 37 -19.25 9.24 -16.20
N ARG A 38 -18.64 9.21 -15.01
CA ARG A 38 -18.41 10.41 -14.19
C ARG A 38 -17.13 11.16 -14.52
N ASN A 39 -16.30 10.64 -15.42
CA ASN A 39 -15.09 11.35 -15.86
C ASN A 39 -15.44 12.49 -16.81
N THR A 40 -14.65 13.56 -16.74
CA THR A 40 -14.65 14.62 -17.75
C THR A 40 -14.31 14.06 -19.13
N GLU A 41 -14.72 14.77 -20.18
CA GLU A 41 -14.39 14.42 -21.56
C GLU A 41 -12.87 14.33 -21.79
N GLU A 42 -12.10 15.21 -21.16
CA GLU A 42 -10.63 15.17 -21.20
C GLU A 42 -10.08 13.88 -20.59
N ASN A 43 -10.53 13.51 -19.39
CA ASN A 43 -10.11 12.27 -18.73
C ASN A 43 -10.48 11.04 -19.56
N ARG A 44 -11.70 10.98 -20.11
CA ARG A 44 -12.15 9.85 -20.94
C ARG A 44 -11.28 9.62 -22.17
N ARG A 45 -10.77 10.69 -22.80
CA ARG A 45 -9.88 10.59 -23.96
C ARG A 45 -8.52 9.97 -23.63
N LEU A 46 -8.08 10.12 -22.39
CA LEU A 46 -6.79 9.59 -21.90
C LEU A 46 -6.92 8.19 -21.32
N ILE A 47 -8.12 7.73 -20.97
CA ILE A 47 -8.36 6.39 -20.42
C ILE A 47 -8.47 5.39 -21.56
N HIS A 48 -7.60 4.38 -21.57
CA HIS A 48 -7.69 3.27 -22.52
C HIS A 48 -7.92 1.96 -21.78
N ARG A 49 -9.02 1.29 -22.10
CA ARG A 49 -9.39 0.01 -21.51
C ARG A 49 -8.65 -1.13 -22.21
N VAL A 50 -8.02 -1.99 -21.43
CA VAL A 50 -7.35 -3.22 -21.86
C VAL A 50 -8.05 -4.40 -21.18
N VAL A 51 -8.46 -5.39 -21.97
CA VAL A 51 -9.06 -6.63 -21.47
C VAL A 51 -8.00 -7.71 -21.53
N LEU A 52 -7.70 -8.30 -20.38
CA LEU A 52 -6.72 -9.36 -20.24
C LEU A 52 -7.45 -10.69 -20.12
N PRO A 53 -6.97 -11.74 -20.82
CA PRO A 53 -7.60 -13.05 -20.76
C PRO A 53 -7.52 -13.61 -19.33
N PRO A 54 -8.48 -14.46 -18.93
CA PRO A 54 -8.38 -15.21 -17.69
C PRO A 54 -7.13 -16.08 -17.74
N ARG A 55 -6.58 -16.39 -16.56
CA ARG A 55 -5.32 -17.12 -16.50
C ARG A 55 -5.45 -18.52 -17.09
N SER A 56 -4.66 -18.82 -18.11
CA SER A 56 -4.31 -20.20 -18.46
C SER A 56 -3.70 -20.87 -17.21
N GLN A 57 -4.17 -22.07 -16.86
CA GLN A 57 -3.77 -22.86 -15.67
C GLN A 57 -2.26 -23.20 -15.63
N HIS A 58 -1.37 -22.23 -15.45
CA HIS A 58 0.07 -22.47 -15.36
C HIS A 58 0.60 -22.66 -13.93
N ASN A 59 -0.27 -22.74 -12.91
CA ASN A 59 0.11 -23.25 -11.58
C ASN A 59 -1.11 -23.82 -10.83
N ALA A 60 -1.44 -25.08 -11.13
CA ALA A 60 -2.58 -25.81 -10.56
C ALA A 60 -2.33 -26.40 -9.14
N ASN A 61 -1.45 -25.80 -8.32
CA ASN A 61 -1.09 -26.36 -7.00
C ASN A 61 -1.56 -25.53 -5.80
N THR A 62 -2.31 -24.44 -5.99
CA THR A 62 -2.89 -23.66 -4.91
C THR A 62 -4.40 -23.89 -4.82
N SER A 63 -4.86 -24.44 -3.69
CA SER A 63 -6.30 -24.54 -3.38
C SER A 63 -6.87 -23.13 -3.13
N LEU A 64 -7.27 -22.46 -4.21
CA LEU A 64 -7.99 -21.18 -4.16
C LEU A 64 -9.37 -21.35 -3.52
N SER A 65 -9.81 -20.35 -2.76
CA SER A 65 -11.19 -20.32 -2.25
C SER A 65 -12.19 -20.17 -3.41
N ALA A 66 -13.46 -20.50 -3.21
CA ALA A 66 -14.47 -20.39 -4.26
C ALA A 66 -14.64 -18.95 -4.80
N ALA A 67 -14.45 -17.94 -3.96
CA ALA A 67 -14.48 -16.53 -4.35
C ALA A 67 -13.25 -16.15 -5.20
N ASP A 68 -12.07 -16.67 -4.86
CA ASP A 68 -10.85 -16.42 -5.61
C ASP A 68 -10.85 -17.16 -6.96
N LYS A 69 -11.55 -18.30 -7.06
CA LYS A 69 -11.77 -19.03 -8.33
C LYS A 69 -12.65 -18.24 -9.31
N ILE A 70 -13.72 -17.60 -8.83
CA ILE A 70 -14.61 -16.79 -9.68
C ILE A 70 -13.88 -15.59 -10.28
N HIS A 71 -13.01 -14.93 -9.51
CA HIS A 71 -12.13 -13.86 -10.02
C HIS A 71 -11.03 -14.37 -10.96
N HIS A 72 -10.74 -15.68 -10.96
CA HIS A 72 -9.71 -16.29 -11.80
C HIS A 72 -10.19 -16.60 -13.22
N ASP A 73 -11.46 -16.98 -13.35
CA ASP A 73 -12.07 -17.43 -14.61
C ASP A 73 -12.72 -16.30 -15.42
N SER A 74 -12.74 -15.07 -14.90
CA SER A 74 -13.26 -13.88 -15.59
C SER A 74 -12.14 -13.05 -16.22
N ASP A 75 -12.44 -12.41 -17.35
CA ASP A 75 -11.58 -11.39 -17.95
C ASP A 75 -11.18 -10.32 -16.91
N VAL A 76 -9.89 -10.03 -16.81
CA VAL A 76 -9.39 -8.97 -15.95
C VAL A 76 -9.33 -7.67 -16.75
N VAL A 77 -9.91 -6.61 -16.21
CA VAL A 77 -9.87 -5.28 -16.84
C VAL A 77 -8.71 -4.47 -16.26
N CYS A 78 -7.86 -3.98 -17.15
CA CYS A 78 -6.81 -3.03 -16.86
C CYS A 78 -7.08 -1.72 -17.61
N TYR A 79 -6.62 -0.60 -17.07
CA TYR A 79 -6.65 0.70 -17.73
C TYR A 79 -5.24 1.25 -17.84
N THR A 80 -4.89 1.72 -19.04
CA THR A 80 -3.74 2.58 -19.25
C THR A 80 -4.21 4.03 -19.32
N PHE A 81 -3.29 4.97 -19.09
CA PHE A 81 -3.59 6.39 -19.12
C PHE A 81 -2.61 7.14 -20.03
N GLY A 82 -3.10 7.74 -21.12
CA GLY A 82 -2.26 8.39 -22.14
C GLY A 82 -1.38 9.53 -21.60
N GLY A 83 -1.83 10.24 -20.55
CA GLY A 83 -1.05 11.29 -19.89
C GLY A 83 0.08 10.78 -18.98
N VAL A 84 0.10 9.48 -18.68
CA VAL A 84 1.12 8.85 -17.82
C VAL A 84 1.49 7.47 -18.40
N PRO A 85 2.29 7.43 -19.48
CA PRO A 85 2.74 6.16 -20.06
C PRO A 85 3.45 5.27 -19.04
N GLY A 86 3.08 3.99 -19.01
CA GLY A 86 3.61 3.01 -18.07
C GLY A 86 2.79 2.83 -16.80
N LEU A 87 1.86 3.74 -16.49
CA LEU A 87 0.93 3.57 -15.38
C LEU A 87 -0.21 2.62 -15.81
N LEU A 88 -0.32 1.50 -15.12
CA LEU A 88 -1.39 0.54 -15.27
C LEU A 88 -2.25 0.52 -14.00
N LEU A 89 -3.57 0.53 -14.19
CA LEU A 89 -4.53 0.56 -13.10
C LEU A 89 -5.52 -0.60 -13.25
N PHE A 90 -5.67 -1.38 -12.18
CA PHE A 90 -6.53 -2.55 -12.11
C PHE A 90 -7.60 -2.31 -11.03
N PRO A 91 -8.76 -1.73 -11.39
CA PRO A 91 -9.80 -1.40 -10.43
C PRO A 91 -10.45 -2.67 -9.86
N GLY A 92 -10.52 -2.79 -8.55
CA GLY A 92 -11.21 -3.90 -7.86
C GLY A 92 -10.68 -5.29 -8.20
N VAL A 93 -9.40 -5.41 -8.58
CA VAL A 93 -8.80 -6.70 -8.96
C VAL A 93 -8.58 -7.62 -7.76
N LEU A 94 -8.54 -7.08 -6.55
CA LEU A 94 -8.47 -7.86 -5.32
C LEU A 94 -9.87 -8.16 -4.79
N SER A 95 -10.16 -9.45 -4.56
CA SER A 95 -11.44 -9.87 -3.97
C SER A 95 -11.59 -9.31 -2.55
N GLU A 96 -12.82 -9.24 -2.02
CA GLU A 96 -13.04 -8.81 -0.63
C GLU A 96 -12.27 -9.68 0.37
N ALA A 97 -12.16 -10.98 0.11
CA ALA A 97 -11.41 -11.92 0.94
C ALA A 97 -9.90 -11.64 0.92
N GLU A 98 -9.34 -11.30 -0.25
CA GLU A 98 -7.95 -10.86 -0.35
C GLU A 98 -7.73 -9.54 0.39
N GLN A 99 -8.66 -8.59 0.25
CA GLN A 99 -8.56 -7.32 0.95
C GLN A 99 -8.57 -7.51 2.48
N GLN A 100 -9.46 -8.34 3.00
CA GLN A 100 -9.50 -8.70 4.43
C GLN A 100 -8.19 -9.35 4.87
N ARG A 101 -7.68 -10.32 4.11
CA ARG A 101 -6.39 -10.97 4.38
C ARG A 101 -5.26 -9.94 4.47
N TRP A 102 -5.08 -9.11 3.46
CA TRP A 102 -3.96 -8.18 3.42
C TRP A 102 -4.08 -7.05 4.46
N CYS A 103 -5.29 -6.58 4.77
CA CYS A 103 -5.53 -5.68 5.90
C CYS A 103 -5.16 -6.33 7.24
N ARG A 104 -5.58 -7.58 7.45
CA ARG A 104 -5.27 -8.34 8.66
C ARG A 104 -3.77 -8.53 8.83
N GLU A 105 -3.08 -9.04 7.80
CA GLU A 105 -1.62 -9.27 7.81
C GLU A 105 -0.85 -7.96 8.00
N ALA A 106 -1.26 -6.87 7.33
CA ALA A 106 -0.65 -5.57 7.52
C ALA A 106 -0.76 -5.11 8.98
N VAL A 107 -1.94 -5.22 9.58
CA VAL A 107 -2.15 -4.73 10.95
C VAL A 107 -1.55 -5.66 12.00
N LEU A 108 -1.63 -6.98 11.84
CA LEU A 108 -1.21 -7.91 12.89
C LEU A 108 0.25 -8.34 12.76
N ASP A 109 0.78 -8.47 11.54
CA ASP A 109 2.04 -9.18 11.31
C ASP A 109 3.12 -8.30 10.68
N TYR A 110 2.80 -7.49 9.69
CA TYR A 110 3.81 -6.65 9.01
C TYR A 110 4.31 -5.50 9.89
N GLY A 111 3.54 -5.13 10.92
CA GLY A 111 3.96 -4.20 11.96
C GLY A 111 4.85 -4.82 13.04
N ASP A 112 5.15 -6.12 12.99
CA ASP A 112 5.95 -6.80 14.02
C ASP A 112 7.45 -6.55 13.85
N SER A 113 8.02 -5.83 14.83
CA SER A 113 9.42 -5.40 14.84
C SER A 113 10.42 -6.53 15.06
N GLU A 114 9.97 -7.66 15.63
CA GLU A 114 10.81 -8.84 15.85
C GLU A 114 11.07 -9.56 14.52
N HIS A 115 10.06 -9.62 13.66
CA HIS A 115 10.14 -10.23 12.34
C HIS A 115 10.66 -9.26 11.27
N HIS A 116 10.33 -7.97 11.39
CA HIS A 116 10.68 -6.94 10.42
C HIS A 116 11.30 -5.76 11.15
N PRO A 117 12.57 -5.37 10.93
CA PRO A 117 13.22 -4.28 11.65
C PRO A 117 12.66 -2.91 11.21
N ASN A 118 11.42 -2.64 11.61
CA ASN A 118 10.61 -1.45 11.33
C ASN A 118 10.67 -0.45 12.50
N ILE A 119 11.63 -0.63 13.42
CA ILE A 119 11.79 0.14 14.66
C ILE A 119 11.79 1.65 14.36
N LEU A 120 12.33 2.07 13.21
CA LEU A 120 12.40 3.48 12.78
C LEU A 120 11.07 4.07 12.22
N SER A 121 10.00 3.29 12.15
CA SER A 121 8.71 3.70 11.56
C SER A 121 7.91 4.70 12.39
N THR A 122 8.24 4.83 13.66
CA THR A 122 7.66 5.83 14.55
C THR A 122 8.60 7.02 14.57
N HIS A 123 8.13 8.21 14.19
CA HIS A 123 8.83 9.49 14.47
C HIS A 123 8.85 9.81 15.98
N ALA A 124 8.86 8.78 16.82
CA ALA A 124 9.04 8.89 18.25
C ALA A 124 10.50 9.23 18.51
N ARG A 125 10.76 10.10 19.50
CA ARG A 125 12.12 10.40 19.97
C ARG A 125 12.84 9.15 20.50
N ALA A 126 12.10 8.10 20.84
CA ALA A 126 12.59 6.79 21.23
C ALA A 126 11.74 5.72 20.51
N PRO A 127 12.18 5.23 19.34
CA PRO A 127 11.47 4.17 18.65
C PRO A 127 11.40 2.91 19.51
N GLN A 128 10.24 2.24 19.50
CA GLN A 128 9.98 1.07 20.35
C GLN A 128 9.65 -0.16 19.50
N SER A 129 9.99 -1.32 20.03
CA SER A 129 9.57 -2.61 19.48
C SER A 129 8.05 -2.76 19.57
N THR A 130 7.46 -3.26 18.48
CA THR A 130 6.04 -3.48 18.26
C THR A 130 5.80 -4.95 17.91
N SER A 131 4.69 -5.53 18.37
CA SER A 131 4.28 -6.92 18.02
C SER A 131 3.28 -6.97 16.85
N CYS A 132 2.72 -5.81 16.50
CA CYS A 132 1.75 -5.57 15.45
C CYS A 132 1.73 -4.06 15.14
N TYR A 133 0.95 -3.63 14.15
CA TYR A 133 0.67 -2.22 13.94
C TYR A 133 0.07 -1.62 15.21
N GLN A 134 0.69 -0.54 15.67
CA GLN A 134 0.14 0.33 16.69
C GLN A 134 0.41 1.78 16.30
N PRO A 135 -0.57 2.69 16.47
CA PRO A 135 -0.33 4.10 16.25
C PRO A 135 0.79 4.63 17.16
N PRO A 136 1.65 5.56 16.67
CA PRO A 136 1.51 6.32 15.43
C PRO A 136 2.34 5.78 14.25
N MET A 137 2.57 4.46 14.16
CA MET A 137 3.32 3.83 13.06
C MET A 137 2.86 4.34 11.69
N ARG A 138 3.84 4.64 10.82
CA ARG A 138 3.60 5.18 9.47
C ARG A 138 3.91 4.21 8.36
N TRP A 139 4.88 3.35 8.56
CA TRP A 139 5.28 2.37 7.58
C TRP A 139 5.87 1.12 8.24
N ALA A 140 5.97 0.04 7.49
CA ALA A 140 6.81 -1.11 7.81
C ALA A 140 7.48 -1.59 6.52
N THR A 141 8.60 -2.30 6.64
CA THR A 141 9.35 -2.80 5.48
C THR A 141 9.53 -4.31 5.59
N LEU A 142 9.24 -5.02 4.51
CA LEU A 142 9.37 -6.47 4.35
C LEU A 142 10.48 -6.75 3.34
N GLY A 143 11.24 -7.83 3.49
CA GLY A 143 12.40 -8.07 2.62
C GLY A 143 13.54 -7.11 2.93
N TYR A 144 14.22 -6.57 1.91
CA TYR A 144 15.27 -5.56 2.09
C TYR A 144 14.73 -4.30 2.76
N SER A 145 15.45 -3.84 3.79
CA SER A 145 15.12 -2.64 4.54
C SER A 145 15.58 -1.38 3.81
N TYR A 146 14.66 -0.46 3.58
CA TYR A 146 14.96 0.84 3.02
C TYR A 146 15.56 1.77 4.08
N GLU A 147 16.72 2.37 3.78
CA GLU A 147 17.38 3.35 4.63
C GLU A 147 16.96 4.76 4.17
N TRP A 148 16.18 5.45 5.00
CA TRP A 148 15.49 6.68 4.62
C TRP A 148 16.40 7.92 4.52
N THR A 149 17.57 7.91 5.17
CA THR A 149 18.45 9.09 5.25
C THR A 149 19.25 9.24 3.97
N GLN A 150 19.93 8.18 3.57
CA GLN A 150 20.75 8.06 2.37
C GLN A 150 19.93 7.59 1.17
N LYS A 151 18.70 7.09 1.39
CA LYS A 151 17.76 6.64 0.35
C LYS A 151 18.30 5.45 -0.44
N VAL A 152 18.84 4.46 0.26
CA VAL A 152 19.48 3.28 -0.33
C VAL A 152 18.96 1.99 0.29
N TYR A 153 19.20 0.88 -0.41
CA TYR A 153 19.06 -0.47 0.13
C TYR A 153 20.44 -1.07 0.40
N HIS A 154 20.58 -1.75 1.53
CA HIS A 154 21.80 -2.49 1.87
C HIS A 154 21.54 -3.99 1.78
N ARG A 155 22.47 -4.74 1.15
CA ARG A 155 22.34 -6.18 0.90
C ARG A 155 22.33 -7.02 2.18
N ASP A 156 22.91 -6.52 3.27
CA ASP A 156 23.01 -7.15 4.58
C ASP A 156 21.82 -6.80 5.51
N ARG A 157 20.91 -5.91 5.09
CA ARG A 157 19.77 -5.46 5.90
C ARG A 157 18.46 -5.90 5.29
N TYR A 158 17.95 -7.04 5.76
CA TYR A 158 16.69 -7.59 5.30
C TYR A 158 15.94 -8.32 6.42
N SER A 159 14.67 -8.59 6.15
CA SER A 159 13.81 -9.51 6.89
C SER A 159 13.21 -10.52 5.93
N THR A 160 12.56 -11.55 6.45
CA THR A 160 11.79 -12.49 5.62
C THR A 160 10.70 -11.72 4.87
N PHE A 161 10.59 -11.97 3.56
CA PHE A 161 9.51 -11.51 2.72
C PHE A 161 8.38 -12.54 2.75
N PRO A 162 7.13 -12.17 3.09
CA PRO A 162 6.03 -13.14 3.20
C PRO A 162 5.75 -13.87 1.87
N SER A 163 5.83 -15.21 1.88
CA SER A 163 5.64 -16.04 0.68
C SER A 163 4.28 -15.86 0.01
N ALA A 164 3.20 -15.68 0.80
CA ALA A 164 1.88 -15.42 0.25
C ALA A 164 1.81 -14.09 -0.53
N LEU A 165 2.46 -13.05 0.01
CA LEU A 165 2.55 -11.76 -0.66
C LEU A 165 3.42 -11.86 -1.92
N ARG A 166 4.54 -12.60 -1.85
CA ARG A 166 5.41 -12.86 -3.01
C ARG A 166 4.62 -13.47 -4.16
N GLN A 167 3.91 -14.57 -3.88
CA GLN A 167 3.10 -15.26 -4.89
C GLN A 167 2.08 -14.32 -5.52
N ARG A 168 1.37 -13.53 -4.69
CA ARG A 168 0.36 -12.60 -5.22
C ARG A 168 0.97 -11.46 -6.04
N MET A 169 2.15 -10.97 -5.71
CA MET A 169 2.85 -9.95 -6.50
C MET A 169 3.32 -10.51 -7.84
N CYS A 170 3.98 -11.68 -7.85
CA CYS A 170 4.32 -12.38 -9.09
C CYS A 170 3.07 -12.61 -9.95
N ASP A 171 1.95 -12.93 -9.30
CA ASP A 171 0.71 -13.16 -9.97
C ASP A 171 0.16 -11.93 -10.71
N LEU A 172 0.17 -10.77 -10.03
CA LEU A 172 -0.23 -9.50 -10.63
C LEU A 172 0.75 -9.07 -11.72
N VAL A 173 2.05 -9.35 -11.58
CA VAL A 173 3.05 -9.07 -12.61
C VAL A 173 2.85 -9.87 -13.88
N SER A 174 2.36 -11.12 -13.79
CA SER A 174 1.95 -11.86 -14.99
C SER A 174 0.85 -11.14 -15.77
N LEU A 175 -0.11 -10.49 -15.08
CA LEU A 175 -1.14 -9.68 -15.76
C LEU A 175 -0.56 -8.41 -16.39
N VAL A 176 0.37 -7.76 -15.68
CA VAL A 176 1.10 -6.58 -16.19
C VAL A 176 1.88 -6.93 -17.46
N ALA A 177 2.47 -8.13 -17.52
CA ALA A 177 3.24 -8.61 -18.65
C ALA A 177 2.41 -8.87 -19.91
N GLU A 178 1.08 -8.97 -19.81
CA GLU A 178 0.18 -9.10 -20.96
C GLU A 178 -0.19 -7.74 -21.58
N VAL A 179 0.00 -6.63 -20.86
CA VAL A 179 -0.29 -5.29 -21.38
C VAL A 179 0.80 -4.86 -22.34
N ARG A 180 0.40 -4.28 -23.48
CA ARG A 180 1.30 -3.72 -24.49
C ARG A 180 1.14 -2.20 -24.52
N GLN A 181 2.26 -1.49 -24.45
CA GLN A 181 2.35 -0.06 -24.68
C GLN A 181 3.50 0.21 -25.63
N ASP A 182 3.36 1.24 -26.46
CA ASP A 182 4.37 1.54 -27.47
C ASP A 182 5.70 1.96 -26.81
N GLY A 183 6.79 1.33 -27.25
CA GLY A 183 8.15 1.74 -26.93
C GLY A 183 8.77 1.14 -25.65
N PHE A 184 8.05 0.31 -24.87
CA PHE A 184 8.64 -0.39 -23.72
C PHE A 184 7.83 -1.64 -23.31
N CYS A 185 8.48 -2.58 -22.62
CA CYS A 185 7.82 -3.71 -21.97
C CYS A 185 7.33 -3.30 -20.58
N CYS A 186 6.13 -3.73 -20.20
CA CYS A 186 5.55 -3.42 -18.89
C CYS A 186 6.12 -4.28 -17.75
N ALA A 187 6.55 -5.51 -18.03
CA ALA A 187 7.20 -6.39 -17.06
C ALA A 187 7.94 -7.55 -17.74
N TYR A 188 8.86 -8.16 -16.99
CA TYR A 188 9.51 -9.43 -17.34
C TYR A 188 9.18 -10.46 -16.25
N PRO A 189 8.05 -11.21 -16.38
CA PRO A 189 7.51 -12.01 -15.30
C PRO A 189 8.46 -13.14 -14.86
N ASP A 190 9.21 -13.73 -15.80
CA ASP A 190 10.15 -14.83 -15.53
C ASP A 190 11.35 -14.42 -14.66
N THR A 191 11.65 -13.12 -14.61
CA THR A 191 12.76 -12.57 -13.83
C THR A 191 12.30 -11.68 -12.68
N TYR A 192 10.99 -11.52 -12.50
CA TYR A 192 10.42 -10.69 -11.45
C TYR A 192 10.49 -11.38 -10.08
N GLU A 193 11.09 -10.70 -9.11
CA GLU A 193 11.14 -11.13 -7.73
C GLU A 193 10.86 -9.93 -6.80
N PRO A 194 9.79 -9.94 -5.99
CA PRO A 194 9.54 -8.88 -5.02
C PRO A 194 10.51 -9.03 -3.84
N GLN A 195 11.53 -8.19 -3.83
CA GLN A 195 12.63 -8.26 -2.86
C GLN A 195 12.45 -7.28 -1.69
N THR A 196 11.59 -6.28 -1.85
CA THR A 196 11.19 -5.36 -0.79
C THR A 196 9.72 -5.02 -0.92
N ALA A 197 9.05 -4.82 0.21
CA ALA A 197 7.74 -4.20 0.23
C ALA A 197 7.66 -3.16 1.34
N ILE A 198 7.15 -1.97 1.02
CA ILE A 198 6.86 -0.92 1.99
C ILE A 198 5.35 -0.91 2.22
N VAL A 199 4.95 -1.24 3.46
CA VAL A 199 3.58 -1.16 3.93
C VAL A 199 3.38 0.21 4.54
N ASN A 200 2.59 1.08 3.91
CA ASN A 200 2.31 2.43 4.40
C ASN A 200 0.94 2.48 5.08
N TYR A 201 0.89 3.07 6.28
CA TYR A 201 -0.32 3.26 7.07
C TYR A 201 -0.74 4.73 7.05
N TYR A 202 -1.88 5.00 6.41
CA TYR A 202 -2.44 6.33 6.25
C TYR A 202 -3.77 6.47 6.99
N PRO A 203 -3.75 6.79 8.29
CA PRO A 203 -4.93 7.32 8.96
C PRO A 203 -5.45 8.56 8.24
N VAL A 204 -6.77 8.77 8.19
CA VAL A 204 -7.40 9.95 7.57
C VAL A 204 -6.72 11.25 8.00
N GLY A 205 -6.46 12.13 7.03
CA GLY A 205 -5.67 13.36 7.18
C GLY A 205 -4.15 13.16 7.12
N SER A 206 -3.65 11.93 7.01
CA SER A 206 -2.26 11.68 6.61
C SER A 206 -2.08 11.94 5.12
N MET A 207 -0.88 12.35 4.74
CA MET A 207 -0.55 12.71 3.37
C MET A 207 0.87 12.23 3.04
N MET A 208 1.14 12.01 1.76
CA MET A 208 2.48 11.75 1.24
C MET A 208 2.83 12.79 0.18
N MET A 209 3.91 13.53 0.41
CA MET A 209 4.37 14.60 -0.48
C MET A 209 4.90 14.05 -1.81
N CYS A 210 5.08 14.94 -2.78
CA CYS A 210 5.63 14.62 -4.10
C CYS A 210 7.05 14.06 -4.03
N HIS A 211 7.23 12.81 -4.47
CA HIS A 211 8.50 12.07 -4.50
C HIS A 211 8.56 11.12 -5.72
N GLN A 212 9.67 10.38 -5.83
CA GLN A 212 9.92 9.33 -6.81
C GLN A 212 10.47 8.09 -6.09
N ASP A 213 10.30 6.93 -6.73
CA ASP A 213 10.78 5.64 -6.27
C ASP A 213 11.87 5.11 -7.21
N VAL A 214 13.10 5.60 -7.02
CA VAL A 214 14.27 5.39 -7.89
C VAL A 214 15.52 4.94 -7.12
N SER A 215 15.33 4.34 -5.94
CA SER A 215 16.43 3.91 -5.07
C SER A 215 16.91 2.49 -5.35
N GLU A 216 16.16 1.74 -6.16
CA GLU A 216 16.47 0.40 -6.63
C GLU A 216 17.63 0.42 -7.64
N GLU A 217 18.44 -0.64 -7.67
CA GLU A 217 19.52 -0.80 -8.66
C GLU A 217 18.96 -0.96 -10.08
N THR A 218 17.73 -1.46 -10.18
CA THR A 218 17.01 -1.69 -11.43
C THR A 218 15.60 -1.13 -11.38
N LEU A 219 15.17 -0.51 -12.49
CA LEU A 219 13.80 -0.01 -12.69
C LEU A 219 13.10 -0.70 -13.86
N GLU A 220 13.68 -1.77 -14.40
CA GLU A 220 13.07 -2.55 -15.50
C GLU A 220 11.81 -3.29 -15.04
N GLN A 221 11.78 -3.68 -13.77
CA GLN A 221 10.69 -4.42 -13.17
C GLN A 221 9.64 -3.49 -12.54
N PRO A 222 8.35 -3.88 -12.57
CA PRO A 222 7.28 -3.03 -12.11
C PRO A 222 7.33 -2.76 -10.60
N LEU A 223 6.87 -1.58 -10.19
CA LEU A 223 6.45 -1.32 -8.82
C LEU A 223 4.98 -1.72 -8.72
N MET A 224 4.65 -2.64 -7.81
CA MET A 224 3.28 -3.06 -7.57
C MET A 224 2.74 -2.40 -6.31
N SER A 225 1.60 -1.71 -6.39
CA SER A 225 0.98 -1.01 -5.26
C SER A 225 -0.45 -1.52 -5.04
N LEU A 226 -0.67 -2.20 -3.91
CA LEU A 226 -2.01 -2.61 -3.47
C LEU A 226 -2.67 -1.48 -2.68
N SER A 227 -3.92 -1.17 -2.99
CA SER A 227 -4.74 -0.16 -2.28
C SER A 227 -5.79 -0.82 -1.39
N LEU A 228 -5.77 -0.56 -0.09
CA LEU A 228 -6.64 -1.23 0.89
C LEU A 228 -7.26 -0.23 1.87
N GLY A 229 -8.54 -0.40 2.21
CA GLY A 229 -9.25 0.45 3.17
C GLY A 229 -9.79 1.73 2.55
N CYS A 230 -9.65 2.85 3.27
CA CYS A 230 -10.07 4.18 2.80
C CYS A 230 -9.57 4.50 1.37
N SER A 231 -10.43 5.12 0.57
CA SER A 231 -10.08 5.63 -0.75
C SER A 231 -9.06 6.77 -0.65
N ALA A 232 -8.31 7.02 -1.71
CA ALA A 232 -7.36 8.12 -1.77
C ALA A 232 -7.40 8.86 -3.10
N VAL A 233 -7.12 10.16 -3.04
CA VAL A 233 -6.69 10.91 -4.23
C VAL A 233 -5.19 10.69 -4.37
N PHE A 234 -4.81 10.04 -5.47
CA PHE A 234 -3.44 9.78 -5.86
C PHE A 234 -3.07 10.67 -7.04
N LEU A 235 -1.93 11.36 -6.97
CA LEU A 235 -1.44 12.18 -8.06
C LEU A 235 -0.24 11.49 -8.70
N MET A 236 -0.24 11.39 -10.03
CA MET A 236 0.90 10.91 -10.79
C MET A 236 1.17 11.80 -11.99
N GLY A 237 2.41 12.26 -12.10
CA GLY A 237 2.88 13.06 -13.21
C GLY A 237 3.86 12.30 -14.08
N THR A 238 4.87 13.00 -14.56
CA THR A 238 5.95 12.46 -15.39
C THR A 238 7.25 12.43 -14.59
N GLN A 239 8.38 12.20 -15.27
CA GLN A 239 9.72 12.34 -14.69
C GLN A 239 10.10 13.80 -14.39
N SER A 240 9.28 14.78 -14.82
CA SER A 240 9.47 16.20 -14.54
C SER A 240 8.52 16.69 -13.45
N ARG A 241 9.03 17.46 -12.49
CA ARG A 241 8.20 18.15 -11.47
C ARG A 241 7.44 19.35 -12.07
N GLU A 242 7.86 19.80 -13.24
CA GLU A 242 7.27 20.95 -13.93
C GLU A 242 5.92 20.59 -14.54
N ASP A 243 5.76 19.35 -14.99
CA ASP A 243 4.51 18.84 -15.54
C ASP A 243 3.41 18.77 -14.46
N ALA A 244 2.17 19.00 -14.89
CA ALA A 244 1.02 18.90 -14.02
C ALA A 244 0.64 17.42 -13.85
N PRO A 245 0.56 16.88 -12.62
CA PRO A 245 0.17 15.50 -12.42
C PRO A 245 -1.33 15.33 -12.63
N HIS A 246 -1.71 14.14 -13.09
CA HIS A 246 -3.09 13.69 -13.17
C HIS A 246 -3.53 13.12 -11.82
N ALA A 247 -4.80 13.33 -11.47
CA ALA A 247 -5.38 12.86 -10.22
C ALA A 247 -6.23 11.61 -10.47
N PHE A 248 -6.06 10.60 -9.65
CA PHE A 248 -6.76 9.31 -9.72
C PHE A 248 -7.42 9.01 -8.38
N LEU A 249 -8.66 8.54 -8.40
CA LEU A 249 -9.32 8.00 -7.22
C LEU A 249 -9.01 6.52 -7.10
N LEU A 250 -8.20 6.15 -6.09
CA LEU A 250 -7.87 4.75 -5.78
C LEU A 250 -8.73 4.26 -4.62
N ARG A 251 -9.51 3.20 -4.84
CA ARG A 251 -10.39 2.57 -3.84
C ARG A 251 -9.74 1.33 -3.23
N SER A 252 -10.38 0.76 -2.21
CA SER A 252 -10.00 -0.54 -1.68
C SER A 252 -10.13 -1.61 -2.76
N GLY A 253 -9.11 -2.45 -2.90
CA GLY A 253 -9.04 -3.52 -3.89
C GLY A 253 -8.42 -3.12 -5.22
N ASP A 254 -8.10 -1.84 -5.41
CA ASP A 254 -7.39 -1.38 -6.61
C ASP A 254 -5.90 -1.72 -6.54
N VAL A 255 -5.32 -2.07 -7.69
CA VAL A 255 -3.87 -2.23 -7.85
C VAL A 255 -3.36 -1.24 -8.89
N ALA A 256 -2.27 -0.56 -8.56
CA ALA A 256 -1.52 0.24 -9.52
C ALA A 256 -0.17 -0.44 -9.78
N ALA A 257 0.22 -0.53 -11.06
CA ALA A 257 1.55 -0.96 -11.45
C ALA A 257 2.28 0.19 -12.14
N PHE A 258 3.46 0.55 -11.64
CA PHE A 258 4.32 1.53 -12.30
C PHE A 258 5.32 0.76 -13.12
N THR A 259 5.26 0.94 -14.44
CA THR A 259 6.10 0.26 -15.43
C THR A 259 6.78 1.30 -16.32
N GLY A 260 7.88 0.93 -16.98
CA GLY A 260 8.55 1.77 -17.98
C GLY A 260 8.75 3.23 -17.50
N PRO A 261 8.33 4.25 -18.27
CA PRO A 261 8.51 5.66 -17.89
C PRO A 261 7.90 6.06 -16.55
N SER A 262 6.81 5.40 -16.13
CA SER A 262 6.11 5.71 -14.88
C SER A 262 6.87 5.25 -13.63
N ARG A 263 7.85 4.34 -13.75
CA ARG A 263 8.74 3.93 -12.64
C ARG A 263 9.52 5.10 -12.07
N ALA A 264 9.84 6.09 -12.90
CA ALA A 264 10.53 7.31 -12.51
C ALA A 264 9.58 8.52 -12.43
N ALA A 265 8.25 8.32 -12.40
CA ALA A 265 7.33 9.45 -12.34
C ALA A 265 7.20 10.02 -10.92
N PHE A 266 7.11 11.34 -10.84
CA PHE A 266 6.75 12.03 -9.61
C PHE A 266 5.30 11.75 -9.23
N HIS A 267 5.09 11.36 -7.98
CA HIS A 267 3.76 11.04 -7.48
C HIS A 267 3.58 11.42 -6.01
N SER A 268 2.32 11.51 -5.57
CA SER A 268 1.94 11.89 -4.20
C SER A 268 0.56 11.38 -3.81
N THR A 269 0.26 11.41 -2.52
CA THR A 269 -1.05 11.06 -1.96
C THR A 269 -1.52 12.20 -1.05
N PRO A 270 -2.10 13.28 -1.62
CA PRO A 270 -2.52 14.45 -0.86
C PRO A 270 -3.74 14.21 0.04
N ARG A 271 -4.55 13.17 -0.23
CA ARG A 271 -5.81 12.98 0.49
C ARG A 271 -6.21 11.53 0.66
N ILE A 272 -6.62 11.21 1.88
CA ILE A 272 -7.34 10.00 2.24
C ILE A 272 -8.80 10.40 2.51
N LEU A 273 -9.73 9.70 1.88
CA LEU A 273 -11.17 9.84 2.10
C LEU A 273 -11.59 8.97 3.29
N ASP A 274 -12.61 9.39 4.02
CA ASP A 274 -13.08 8.65 5.20
C ASP A 274 -14.24 7.72 4.86
N ASP A 275 -13.97 6.76 3.99
CA ASP A 275 -14.95 5.88 3.34
C ASP A 275 -14.54 4.40 3.36
N CYS A 276 -13.84 3.96 4.41
CA CYS A 276 -13.39 2.57 4.52
C CYS A 276 -14.56 1.57 4.35
N PRO A 277 -14.44 0.55 3.48
CA PRO A 277 -15.50 -0.42 3.26
C PRO A 277 -15.95 -1.14 4.53
N ALA A 278 -17.26 -1.35 4.68
CA ALA A 278 -17.85 -1.93 5.88
C ALA A 278 -17.27 -3.31 6.24
N TYR A 279 -17.02 -4.18 5.24
CA TYR A 279 -16.46 -5.52 5.42
C TYR A 279 -15.00 -5.54 5.92
N LEU A 280 -14.33 -4.39 5.99
CA LEU A 280 -12.99 -4.22 6.58
C LEU A 280 -13.04 -3.63 8.00
N THR A 281 -14.23 -3.36 8.53
CA THR A 281 -14.42 -2.65 9.80
C THR A 281 -15.32 -3.45 10.75
N VAL A 282 -15.46 -2.98 11.98
CA VAL A 282 -16.49 -3.48 12.91
C VAL A 282 -17.80 -2.72 12.62
N PRO A 283 -18.94 -3.43 12.45
CA PRO A 283 -20.24 -2.80 12.28
C PRO A 283 -20.56 -1.80 13.39
N GLU A 284 -21.22 -0.70 13.03
CA GLU A 284 -21.44 0.41 13.96
C GLU A 284 -22.33 0.02 15.16
N ASP A 285 -23.26 -0.90 14.98
CA ASP A 285 -24.13 -1.46 16.01
C ASP A 285 -23.42 -2.44 16.95
N GLU A 286 -22.29 -3.02 16.54
CA GLU A 286 -21.47 -3.92 17.36
C GLU A 286 -20.41 -3.20 18.20
N LEU A 287 -20.29 -1.89 18.07
CA LEU A 287 -19.34 -1.08 18.83
C LEU A 287 -19.84 -0.81 20.24
N THR A 288 -18.98 -1.06 21.23
CA THR A 288 -19.16 -0.52 22.58
C THR A 288 -19.10 1.01 22.55
N ASP A 289 -19.69 1.67 23.55
CA ASP A 289 -19.63 3.14 23.64
C ASP A 289 -18.20 3.68 23.67
N ALA A 290 -17.28 2.94 24.29
CA ALA A 290 -15.86 3.30 24.34
C ALA A 290 -15.21 3.23 22.95
N GLU A 291 -15.50 2.19 22.17
CA GLU A 291 -14.97 2.03 20.80
C GLU A 291 -15.60 3.04 19.84
N ARG A 292 -16.92 3.23 19.91
CA ARG A 292 -17.65 4.25 19.16
C ARG A 292 -17.09 5.64 19.42
N SER A 293 -16.85 5.98 20.69
CA SER A 293 -16.20 7.23 21.06
C SER A 293 -14.79 7.34 20.47
N ARG A 294 -14.02 6.25 20.40
CA ARG A 294 -12.68 6.27 19.79
C ARG A 294 -12.73 6.41 18.26
N TYR A 295 -13.71 5.79 17.59
CA TYR A 295 -13.96 5.98 16.15
C TYR A 295 -14.27 7.45 15.84
N HIS A 296 -15.30 8.02 16.46
CA HIS A 296 -15.75 9.39 16.14
C HIS A 296 -14.69 10.48 16.33
N HIS A 297 -13.65 10.23 17.13
CA HIS A 297 -12.59 11.20 17.38
C HIS A 297 -11.30 10.91 16.60
N HIS A 298 -11.31 9.98 15.63
CA HIS A 298 -10.09 9.45 14.98
C HIS A 298 -9.03 9.03 16.01
N ALA A 299 -9.49 8.54 17.16
CA ALA A 299 -8.73 8.49 18.41
C ALA A 299 -8.12 7.12 18.73
N TYR A 300 -8.33 6.11 17.88
CA TYR A 300 -7.42 4.95 17.87
C TYR A 300 -5.96 5.39 17.67
N CYS A 301 -5.74 6.59 17.12
CA CYS A 301 -4.43 7.17 16.87
C CYS A 301 -3.99 8.33 17.80
N ALA A 302 -4.73 8.69 18.87
CA ALA A 302 -4.63 10.07 19.39
C ALA A 302 -4.58 10.33 20.89
N ARG A 303 -4.74 9.37 21.81
CA ARG A 303 -4.53 9.67 23.24
C ARG A 303 -3.32 8.91 23.77
N PRO A 304 -2.14 9.54 23.82
CA PRO A 304 -1.16 9.11 24.80
C PRO A 304 -1.82 9.09 26.19
N MET A 305 -1.50 8.08 26.98
CA MET A 305 -1.68 8.08 28.42
C MET A 305 -1.21 9.42 29.01
N PRO A 306 -1.70 9.84 30.19
CA PRO A 306 -1.34 11.12 30.81
C PRO A 306 0.18 11.40 30.92
N ASN A 307 1.00 10.34 30.87
CA ASN A 307 2.46 10.39 30.86
C ASN A 307 3.11 10.57 29.46
N GLY A 308 2.31 10.75 28.40
CA GLY A 308 2.81 10.85 27.01
C GLY A 308 3.04 9.51 26.30
N GLY A 309 2.81 8.36 26.95
CA GLY A 309 3.01 7.02 26.38
C GLY A 309 1.76 6.48 25.65
N PHE A 310 1.92 5.55 24.71
CA PHE A 310 0.77 4.88 24.07
C PHE A 310 0.41 3.60 24.83
N SER A 311 -0.86 3.18 24.80
CA SER A 311 -1.23 1.83 25.28
C SER A 311 -0.57 0.82 24.36
N ARG A 312 0.47 0.14 24.86
CA ARG A 312 1.19 -0.89 24.12
C ARG A 312 0.24 -2.04 23.82
N VAL A 313 0.18 -2.44 22.57
CA VAL A 313 -0.57 -3.63 22.15
C VAL A 313 0.39 -4.81 22.13
N ASP A 314 0.03 -5.85 22.86
CA ASP A 314 0.75 -7.12 22.86
C ASP A 314 -0.11 -8.17 22.15
N LYS A 315 0.21 -8.41 20.86
CA LYS A 315 -0.49 -9.40 20.03
C LYS A 315 -0.50 -10.78 20.67
N ALA A 316 0.58 -11.17 21.36
CA ALA A 316 0.70 -12.50 21.98
C ALA A 316 -0.27 -12.69 23.16
N SER A 317 -0.72 -11.60 23.78
CA SER A 317 -1.72 -11.63 24.85
C SER A 317 -3.17 -11.69 24.36
N MET A 318 -3.40 -11.48 23.05
CA MET A 318 -4.73 -11.39 22.47
C MET A 318 -5.19 -12.75 21.93
N THR A 319 -6.43 -13.11 22.25
CA THR A 319 -7.15 -14.22 21.62
C THR A 319 -7.36 -13.97 20.12
N ALA A 320 -7.71 -15.02 19.36
CA ALA A 320 -8.00 -14.90 17.94
C ALA A 320 -9.17 -13.92 17.66
N GLU A 321 -10.20 -13.92 18.51
CA GLU A 321 -11.34 -13.02 18.41
C GLU A 321 -10.95 -11.56 18.68
N GLU A 322 -10.07 -11.33 19.67
CA GLU A 322 -9.54 -9.99 19.96
C GLU A 322 -8.64 -9.48 18.82
N GLN A 323 -7.83 -10.35 18.22
CA GLN A 323 -7.02 -9.99 17.05
C GLN A 323 -7.90 -9.63 15.85
N GLU A 324 -8.94 -10.43 15.58
CA GLU A 324 -9.92 -10.16 14.53
C GLU A 324 -10.62 -8.82 14.75
N ARG A 325 -11.06 -8.55 15.98
CA ARG A 325 -11.67 -7.28 16.33
C ARG A 325 -10.68 -6.13 16.21
N TYR A 326 -9.45 -6.29 16.67
CA TYR A 326 -8.44 -5.24 16.68
C TYR A 326 -8.08 -4.72 15.29
N TRP A 327 -7.83 -5.60 14.32
CA TRP A 327 -7.45 -5.12 12.99
C TRP A 327 -8.59 -4.37 12.30
N ARG A 328 -9.83 -4.83 12.48
CA ARG A 328 -11.04 -4.15 12.00
C ARG A 328 -11.25 -2.80 12.67
N LEU A 329 -10.95 -2.71 13.97
CA LEU A 329 -10.94 -1.44 14.71
C LEU A 329 -9.93 -0.45 14.12
N CYS A 330 -8.72 -0.89 13.79
CA CYS A 330 -7.69 -0.04 13.18
C CYS A 330 -8.08 0.47 11.78
N MET A 331 -8.76 -0.34 10.97
CA MET A 331 -9.04 -0.02 9.56
C MET A 331 -10.09 1.07 9.35
N ARG A 332 -10.98 1.35 10.31
CA ARG A 332 -12.14 2.25 10.14
C ARG A 332 -11.82 3.60 9.49
N HIS A 333 -10.73 4.22 9.91
CA HIS A 333 -10.26 5.53 9.42
C HIS A 333 -8.86 5.44 8.82
N MET A 334 -8.52 4.31 8.21
CA MET A 334 -7.18 4.04 7.73
C MET A 334 -7.21 3.48 6.32
N ARG A 335 -6.24 3.94 5.54
CA ARG A 335 -5.81 3.31 4.31
C ARG A 335 -4.48 2.62 4.54
N VAL A 336 -4.31 1.45 3.93
CA VAL A 336 -3.03 0.74 3.82
C VAL A 336 -2.63 0.68 2.36
N ASN A 337 -1.37 0.98 2.06
CA ASN A 337 -0.76 0.66 0.76
C ASN A 337 0.35 -0.36 0.97
N ILE A 338 0.41 -1.39 0.13
CA ILE A 338 1.53 -2.34 0.10
C ILE A 338 2.24 -2.16 -1.23
N ASN A 339 3.47 -1.62 -1.19
CA ASN A 339 4.26 -1.30 -2.37
C ASN A 339 5.43 -2.27 -2.50
N ALA A 340 5.34 -3.27 -3.39
CA ALA A 340 6.37 -4.28 -3.60
C ALA A 340 7.22 -4.00 -4.85
N ARG A 341 8.51 -4.28 -4.74
CA ARG A 341 9.54 -3.89 -5.73
C ARG A 341 10.66 -4.90 -5.79
N GLN A 342 11.28 -5.02 -6.96
CA GLN A 342 12.58 -5.67 -7.12
C GLN A 342 13.67 -4.63 -6.94
N VAL A 343 14.67 -4.91 -6.09
CA VAL A 343 15.76 -3.96 -5.77
C VAL A 343 16.98 -4.23 -6.63
N TYR A 344 17.35 -5.50 -6.80
CA TYR A 344 18.54 -5.98 -7.48
C TYR A 344 18.18 -6.88 -8.66
N ASN A 345 19.04 -6.95 -9.67
CA ASN A 345 18.86 -7.82 -10.83
C ASN A 345 19.14 -9.31 -10.55
N VAL A 346 19.67 -9.63 -9.36
CA VAL A 346 19.95 -11.01 -8.94
C VAL A 346 18.78 -11.57 -8.13
N GLN A 347 18.46 -12.86 -8.32
CA GLN A 347 17.48 -13.55 -7.50
C GLN A 347 17.99 -13.70 -6.06
N CYS A 348 17.09 -13.57 -5.09
CA CYS A 348 17.36 -13.50 -3.66
C CYS A 348 16.48 -14.50 -2.90
N PRO A 349 16.63 -15.83 -3.15
CA PRO A 349 15.75 -16.85 -2.58
C PRO A 349 15.73 -16.85 -1.05
N PHE A 350 16.86 -16.47 -0.42
CA PHE A 350 17.01 -16.36 1.03
C PHE A 350 16.03 -15.38 1.70
N LEU A 351 15.43 -14.45 0.93
CA LEU A 351 14.38 -13.57 1.46
C LEU A 351 13.10 -14.33 1.78
N PHE A 352 12.86 -15.49 1.18
CA PHE A 352 11.60 -16.22 1.30
C PHE A 352 11.70 -17.45 2.22
N ASP A 353 12.90 -17.78 2.67
CA ASP A 353 13.13 -18.84 3.63
C ASP A 353 12.77 -18.34 5.06
N ALA A 354 12.20 -19.23 5.87
CA ALA A 354 11.96 -18.93 7.29
C ALA A 354 13.30 -18.60 7.97
N PRO A 355 13.35 -17.61 8.88
CA PRO A 355 14.60 -16.95 9.24
C PRO A 355 15.65 -17.93 9.78
N HIS A 356 16.82 -17.97 9.12
CA HIS A 356 18.05 -18.22 9.86
C HIS A 356 18.24 -17.03 10.79
N ALA A 357 18.20 -17.28 12.11
CA ALA A 357 18.56 -16.30 13.12
C ALA A 357 19.87 -15.62 12.71
N MET A 358 19.81 -14.37 12.24
CA MET A 358 21.01 -13.57 12.06
C MET A 358 21.54 -13.30 13.46
N ALA A 359 22.57 -14.06 13.83
CA ALA A 359 23.41 -13.75 14.97
C ALA A 359 23.90 -12.32 14.78
N CYS A 360 23.37 -11.39 15.57
CA CYS A 360 24.07 -10.15 15.85
C CYS A 360 25.41 -10.55 16.48
N GLY A 361 26.45 -10.61 15.64
CA GLY A 361 27.83 -10.55 16.08
C GLY A 361 28.03 -9.21 16.76
N ALA A 362 27.77 -9.16 18.07
CA ALA A 362 28.33 -8.14 18.92
C ALA A 362 29.84 -8.41 18.93
N ASP A 363 30.55 -7.65 18.11
CA ASP A 363 31.98 -7.48 18.21
C ASP A 363 32.27 -6.74 19.52
N THR A 364 32.29 -7.48 20.63
CA THR A 364 32.86 -7.00 21.89
C THR A 364 34.35 -7.29 21.84
N GLY A 365 35.10 -6.33 21.30
CA GLY A 365 36.52 -6.25 21.61
C GLY A 365 36.71 -6.04 23.10
N THR A 366 37.51 -6.89 23.73
CA THR A 366 38.45 -6.59 24.83
C THR A 366 39.22 -7.87 25.17
N GLY A 367 40.55 -7.84 25.10
CA GLY A 367 41.44 -8.87 25.63
C GLY A 367 42.69 -9.08 24.83
#